data_AF-A0A975B0V2-F1
#
_entry.id   AF-A0A975B0V2-F1
#
_cell.length_a   1.000
_cell.length_b   1.000
_cell.length_c   1.000
_cell.angle_alpha   90.00
_cell.angle_beta   90.00
_cell.angle_gamma   90.00
#
_symmetry.space_group_name_H-M   'P 1'
#
loop_
_entity.id
_entity.type
_entity.pdbx_description
1 polymer ?
#
loop_
_entity_poly.entity_id
_entity_poly.type
_entity_poly.pdbx_seq_one_letter_code
_entity_poly.pdbx_strand_id
1 'polypeptide(L)'
;MKKIFFILLFMLCTVSSATTPTKYDAMIESQCHYIVNGTGVDNDFTHVYMAGLVTKRVYTTDFKYLTKIAKTSTRQNTIKIACEEALLNTSNLKFDVKFKNGLSITLDTRYAKHSKRK
;
A
#
# COMPACT_ATOMS: atom_id res chain seq x y z
N MET A 1 20.24 -61.44 3.30
CA MET A 1 19.53 -60.83 4.44
C MET A 1 19.91 -59.35 4.52
N LYS A 2 18.92 -58.52 4.90
CA LYS A 2 18.99 -57.08 5.27
C LYS A 2 19.16 -56.02 4.15
N LYS A 3 17.99 -55.63 3.65
CA LYS A 3 17.62 -54.29 3.17
C LYS A 3 18.05 -53.22 4.18
N ILE A 4 18.63 -52.11 3.73
CA ILE A 4 18.50 -50.80 4.41
C ILE A 4 18.36 -49.73 3.33
N PHE A 5 17.12 -49.30 3.16
CA PHE A 5 16.70 -48.11 2.43
C PHE A 5 17.18 -46.87 3.21
N PHE A 6 18.05 -46.04 2.62
CA PHE A 6 18.32 -44.70 3.13
C PHE A 6 17.27 -43.75 2.56
N ILE A 7 16.17 -43.55 3.29
CA ILE A 7 15.21 -42.48 3.00
C ILE A 7 15.76 -41.22 3.65
N LEU A 8 16.47 -40.41 2.86
CA LEU A 8 16.86 -39.06 3.24
C LEU A 8 15.60 -38.18 3.16
N LEU A 9 14.87 -38.06 4.26
CA LEU A 9 13.74 -37.15 4.38
C LEU A 9 14.29 -35.72 4.39
N PHE A 10 14.35 -35.10 3.21
CA PHE A 10 14.63 -33.67 3.06
C PHE A 10 13.41 -32.92 3.62
N MET A 11 13.42 -32.65 4.92
CA MET A 11 12.46 -31.77 5.55
C MET A 11 12.73 -30.36 5.03
N LEU A 12 12.08 -29.99 3.92
CA LEU A 12 11.94 -28.59 3.52
C LEU A 12 11.17 -27.89 4.63
N CYS A 13 11.89 -27.32 5.61
CA CYS A 13 11.40 -26.17 6.33
C CYS A 13 11.22 -25.06 5.29
N THR A 14 10.03 -25.00 4.69
CA THR A 14 9.55 -23.75 4.12
C THR A 14 9.46 -22.80 5.30
N VAL A 15 10.51 -22.01 5.47
CA VAL A 15 10.51 -20.86 6.36
C VAL A 15 9.52 -19.88 5.72
N SER A 16 8.24 -20.08 6.02
CA SER A 16 7.20 -19.11 5.73
C SER A 16 7.62 -17.87 6.51
N SER A 17 8.30 -16.96 5.82
CA SER A 17 8.69 -15.67 6.36
C SER A 17 7.40 -14.90 6.51
N ALA A 18 6.72 -15.09 7.65
CA ALA A 18 5.64 -14.21 8.07
C ALA A 18 6.28 -12.84 8.25
N THR A 19 6.25 -12.03 7.18
CA THR A 19 6.76 -10.68 7.21
C THR A 19 5.84 -9.88 8.12
N THR A 20 6.31 -9.61 9.34
CA THR A 20 5.63 -8.71 10.26
C THR A 20 5.41 -7.37 9.55
N PRO A 21 4.18 -6.82 9.58
CA PRO A 21 3.92 -5.48 9.07
C PRO A 21 4.88 -4.50 9.73
N THR A 22 5.52 -3.64 8.94
CA THR A 22 6.31 -2.57 9.51
C THR A 22 5.39 -1.54 10.18
N LYS A 23 5.91 -0.73 11.10
CA LYS A 23 5.16 0.38 11.69
C LYS A 23 4.52 1.29 10.62
N TYR A 24 5.21 1.48 9.50
CA TYR A 24 4.71 2.27 8.37
C TYR A 24 3.56 1.59 7.63
N ASP A 25 3.59 0.27 7.46
CA ASP A 25 2.50 -0.49 6.82
C ASP A 25 1.20 -0.31 7.59
N ALA A 26 1.24 -0.52 8.91
CA ALA A 26 0.07 -0.40 9.78
C ALA A 26 -0.48 1.05 9.82
N MET A 27 0.41 2.06 9.79
CA MET A 27 -0.01 3.47 9.75
C MET A 27 -0.71 3.83 8.44
N ILE A 28 -0.17 3.38 7.30
CA ILE A 28 -0.77 3.61 5.97
C ILE A 28 -2.12 2.88 5.86
N GLU A 29 -2.18 1.65 6.34
CA GLU A 29 -3.40 0.84 6.36
C GLU A 29 -4.50 1.48 7.21
N SER A 30 -4.18 1.92 8.44
CA SER A 30 -5.12 2.60 9.32
C SER A 30 -5.67 3.90 8.70
N GLN A 31 -4.81 4.69 8.04
CA GLN A 31 -5.23 5.89 7.32
C GLN A 31 -6.11 5.56 6.11
N CYS A 32 -5.81 4.49 5.37
CA CYS A 32 -6.63 4.06 4.24
C CYS A 32 -8.02 3.60 4.68
N HIS A 33 -8.14 2.87 5.77
CA HIS A 33 -9.45 2.58 6.35
C HIS A 33 -10.20 3.88 6.74
N TYR A 34 -9.50 4.89 7.28
CA TYR A 34 -10.15 6.16 7.65
C TYR A 34 -10.70 6.87 6.41
N ILE A 35 -9.90 6.95 5.34
CA ILE A 35 -10.26 7.63 4.10
C ILE A 35 -11.41 6.92 3.36
N VAL A 36 -11.41 5.59 3.31
CA VAL A 36 -12.35 4.80 2.49
C VAL A 36 -13.62 4.45 3.29
N ASN A 37 -13.46 3.98 4.52
CA ASN A 37 -14.53 3.40 5.32
C ASN A 37 -14.96 4.30 6.49
N GLY A 38 -14.22 5.37 6.79
CA GLY A 38 -14.43 6.16 8.01
C GLY A 38 -14.01 5.43 9.29
N THR A 39 -13.26 4.32 9.18
CA THR A 39 -12.81 3.50 10.31
C THR A 39 -11.29 3.56 10.41
N GLY A 40 -10.67 3.69 11.59
CA GLY A 40 -9.20 3.81 11.72
C GLY A 40 -8.75 5.18 12.23
N VAL A 41 -7.51 5.57 11.97
CA VAL A 41 -6.88 6.76 12.55
C VAL A 41 -6.58 7.80 11.48
N ASP A 42 -7.13 9.01 11.66
CA ASP A 42 -6.71 10.18 10.88
C ASP A 42 -5.43 10.77 11.44
N ASN A 43 -4.35 10.66 10.68
CA ASN A 43 -3.02 11.08 11.06
C ASN A 43 -2.46 12.04 10.02
N ASP A 44 -2.26 13.30 10.42
CA ASP A 44 -1.75 14.36 9.54
C ASP A 44 -0.41 14.00 8.86
N PHE A 45 0.49 13.32 9.57
CA PHE A 45 1.79 12.93 9.02
C PHE A 45 1.62 11.88 7.90
N THR A 46 0.77 10.87 8.11
CA THR A 46 0.45 9.88 7.08
C THR A 46 -0.24 10.53 5.88
N HIS A 47 -1.16 11.46 6.12
CA HIS A 47 -1.84 12.24 5.09
C HIS A 47 -0.83 13.01 4.20
N VAL A 48 0.12 13.69 4.83
CA VAL A 48 1.18 14.46 4.15
C VAL A 48 2.12 13.52 3.38
N TYR A 49 2.50 12.39 3.97
CA TYR A 49 3.31 11.39 3.29
C TYR A 49 2.63 10.86 2.02
N MET A 50 1.36 10.44 2.12
CA MET A 50 0.57 9.94 0.98
C MET A 50 0.42 11.01 -0.12
N ALA A 51 0.12 12.25 0.25
CA ALA A 51 0.04 13.36 -0.70
C ALA A 51 1.38 13.69 -1.35
N GLY A 52 2.48 13.54 -0.59
CA GLY A 52 3.82 13.67 -1.10
C GLY A 52 4.15 12.59 -2.14
N LEU A 53 3.70 11.34 -1.96
CA LEU A 53 3.83 10.28 -2.96
C LEU A 53 3.06 10.61 -4.25
N VAL A 54 1.83 11.12 -4.13
CA VAL A 54 1.01 11.54 -5.28
C VAL A 54 1.65 12.68 -6.06
N THR A 55 2.28 13.63 -5.36
CA THR A 55 2.87 14.83 -5.97
C THR A 55 4.33 14.67 -6.36
N LYS A 56 5.01 13.63 -5.88
CA LYS A 56 6.47 13.45 -5.96
C LYS A 56 7.26 14.60 -5.31
N ARG A 57 6.71 15.24 -4.26
CA ARG A 57 7.28 16.47 -3.64
C ARG A 57 7.70 16.32 -2.16
N VAL A 58 7.82 15.09 -1.65
CA VAL A 58 8.03 14.80 -0.21
C VAL A 58 9.24 15.52 0.42
N TYR A 59 10.30 15.81 -0.34
CA TYR A 59 11.61 16.17 0.24
C TYR A 59 12.03 17.65 0.17
N THR A 60 11.22 18.56 -0.40
CA THR A 60 11.67 19.96 -0.62
C THR A 60 10.66 21.04 -0.19
N THR A 61 9.58 20.70 0.52
CA THR A 61 8.48 21.66 0.74
C THR A 61 7.96 21.64 2.18
N ASP A 62 7.62 22.82 2.71
CA ASP A 62 7.04 23.02 4.06
C ASP A 62 5.81 22.12 4.31
N PHE A 63 5.76 21.50 5.50
CA PHE A 63 4.67 20.64 5.96
C PHE A 63 3.29 21.28 5.81
N LYS A 64 3.13 22.58 6.15
CA LYS A 64 1.86 23.31 6.02
C LYS A 64 1.40 23.42 4.57
N TYR A 65 2.34 23.57 3.64
CA TYR A 65 2.05 23.65 2.21
C TYR A 65 1.65 22.27 1.66
N LEU A 66 2.32 21.20 2.11
CA LEU A 66 1.95 19.83 1.76
C LEU A 66 0.57 19.45 2.31
N THR A 67 0.20 19.85 3.53
CA THR A 67 -1.16 19.65 4.08
C THR A 67 -2.21 20.36 3.23
N LYS A 68 -1.97 21.60 2.80
CA LYS A 68 -2.89 22.34 1.91
C LYS A 68 -3.05 21.65 0.56
N ILE A 69 -1.95 21.12 0.02
CA ILE A 69 -1.91 20.35 -1.22
C ILE A 69 -2.65 19.00 -1.08
N ALA A 70 -2.46 18.31 0.05
CA ALA A 70 -3.11 17.04 0.36
C ALA A 70 -4.63 17.18 0.39
N LYS A 71 -5.13 18.34 0.82
CA LYS A 71 -6.56 18.68 0.90
C LYS A 71 -7.20 19.14 -0.43
N THR A 72 -6.47 19.14 -1.55
CA THR A 72 -7.07 19.42 -2.86
C THR A 72 -7.85 18.21 -3.37
N SER A 73 -9.10 18.41 -3.81
CA SER A 73 -10.07 17.34 -4.10
C SER A 73 -9.56 16.28 -5.10
N THR A 74 -8.82 16.71 -6.13
CA THR A 74 -8.27 15.79 -7.13
C THR A 74 -7.26 14.82 -6.54
N ARG A 75 -6.44 15.27 -5.57
CA ARG A 75 -5.41 14.45 -4.93
C ARG A 75 -5.99 13.53 -3.87
N GLN A 76 -7.00 14.00 -3.14
CA GLN A 76 -7.75 13.14 -2.22
C GLN A 76 -8.43 12.00 -2.97
N ASN A 77 -9.01 12.26 -4.15
CA ASN A 77 -9.59 11.18 -4.96
C ASN A 77 -8.54 10.16 -5.42
N THR A 78 -7.35 10.60 -5.85
CA THR A 78 -6.26 9.67 -6.20
C THR A 78 -5.86 8.80 -5.01
N ILE A 79 -5.69 9.39 -3.83
CA ILE A 79 -5.33 8.67 -2.62
C ILE A 79 -6.44 7.68 -2.24
N LYS A 80 -7.71 8.10 -2.32
CA LYS A 80 -8.87 7.26 -2.03
C LYS A 80 -8.90 6.02 -2.93
N ILE A 81 -8.76 6.19 -4.25
CA ILE A 81 -8.72 5.07 -5.21
C ILE A 81 -7.54 4.13 -4.90
N ALA A 82 -6.35 4.66 -4.64
CA ALA A 82 -5.20 3.83 -4.28
C ALA A 82 -5.39 3.07 -2.95
N CYS A 83 -6.11 3.66 -1.99
CA CYS A 83 -6.49 2.98 -0.75
C CYS A 83 -7.53 1.87 -0.99
N GLU A 84 -8.53 2.10 -1.84
CA GLU A 84 -9.50 1.08 -2.24
C GLU A 84 -8.80 -0.13 -2.89
N GLU A 85 -7.91 0.13 -3.84
CA GLU A 85 -7.09 -0.90 -4.49
C GLU A 85 -6.23 -1.67 -3.47
N ALA A 86 -5.60 -0.97 -2.52
CA ALA A 86 -4.75 -1.60 -1.51
C ALA A 86 -5.54 -2.50 -0.55
N LEU A 87 -6.73 -2.06 -0.14
CA LEU A 87 -7.61 -2.80 0.77
C LEU A 87 -8.23 -4.04 0.11
N LEU A 88 -8.56 -3.96 -1.18
CA LEU A 88 -9.12 -5.06 -1.95
C LEU A 88 -8.07 -6.10 -2.38
N ASN A 89 -6.78 -5.73 -2.38
CA ASN A 89 -5.71 -6.58 -2.84
C ASN A 89 -5.40 -7.71 -1.84
N THR A 90 -5.74 -8.94 -2.23
CA THR A 90 -5.59 -10.17 -1.42
C THR A 90 -4.18 -10.78 -1.46
N SER A 91 -3.22 -10.15 -2.14
CA SER A 91 -1.84 -10.66 -2.18
C SER A 91 -1.16 -10.61 -0.81
N ASN A 92 -0.11 -11.42 -0.64
CA ASN A 92 0.72 -11.44 0.56
C ASN A 92 1.77 -10.30 0.60
N LEU A 93 1.61 -9.27 -0.24
CA LEU A 93 2.49 -8.11 -0.24
C LEU A 93 2.25 -7.24 1.00
N LYS A 94 3.27 -6.48 1.40
CA LYS A 94 3.13 -5.44 2.43
C LYS A 94 2.13 -4.37 1.99
N PHE A 95 1.44 -3.76 2.96
CA PHE A 95 0.40 -2.78 2.66
C PHE A 95 0.96 -1.55 1.93
N ASP A 96 2.17 -1.08 2.29
CA ASP A 96 2.79 0.05 1.60
C ASP A 96 3.03 -0.24 0.10
N VAL A 97 3.40 -1.48 -0.24
CA VAL A 97 3.59 -1.95 -1.62
C VAL A 97 2.25 -1.98 -2.35
N LYS A 98 1.21 -2.54 -1.72
CA LYS A 98 -0.15 -2.56 -2.29
C LYS A 98 -0.63 -1.14 -2.62
N PHE A 99 -0.45 -0.21 -1.69
CA PHE A 99 -0.80 1.20 -1.86
C PHE A 99 0.00 1.88 -2.98
N LYS A 100 1.32 1.70 -3.04
CA LYS A 100 2.17 2.26 -4.12
C LYS A 100 1.79 1.70 -5.50
N ASN A 101 1.39 0.43 -5.57
CA ASN A 101 0.87 -0.17 -6.79
C ASN A 101 -0.46 0.48 -7.20
N GLY A 102 -1.39 0.66 -6.24
CA GLY A 102 -2.64 1.40 -6.46
C GLY A 102 -2.37 2.82 -7.00
N LEU A 103 -1.47 3.56 -6.36
CA LEU A 103 -1.05 4.89 -6.83
C LEU A 103 -0.50 4.87 -8.26
N SER A 104 0.31 3.86 -8.61
CA SER A 104 0.88 3.75 -9.95
C SER A 104 -0.19 3.52 -11.01
N ILE A 105 -1.21 2.71 -10.70
CA ILE A 105 -2.38 2.48 -11.57
C ILE A 105 -3.19 3.78 -11.72
N THR A 106 -3.45 4.49 -10.62
CA THR A 106 -4.27 5.71 -10.64
C THR A 106 -3.56 6.89 -11.31
N LEU A 107 -2.24 6.99 -11.19
CA LEU A 107 -1.44 8.09 -11.74
C LEU A 107 -0.95 7.86 -13.17
N ASP A 108 -0.87 6.61 -13.64
CA ASP A 108 -0.57 6.34 -15.05
C ASP A 108 -1.80 6.63 -15.92
N THR A 109 -1.72 7.72 -16.67
CA THR A 109 -2.76 8.16 -17.62
C THR A 109 -3.05 7.14 -18.72
N ARG A 110 -2.14 6.17 -18.96
CA ARG A 110 -2.35 5.05 -19.89
C ARG A 110 -3.22 3.96 -19.26
N TYR A 111 -3.11 3.72 -17.94
CA TYR A 111 -3.97 2.79 -17.21
C TYR A 111 -5.37 3.36 -16.97
N ALA A 112 -5.48 4.66 -16.65
CA ALA A 112 -6.76 5.35 -16.52
C ALA A 112 -7.63 5.30 -17.80
N LYS A 113 -7.00 5.18 -18.98
CA LYS A 113 -7.68 4.97 -20.27
C LYS A 113 -8.25 3.56 -20.42
N HIS A 114 -7.69 2.56 -19.74
CA HIS A 114 -8.14 1.17 -19.76
C HIS A 114 -9.17 0.85 -18.65
N SER A 115 -9.12 1.55 -17.52
CA SER A 115 -10.10 1.40 -16.42
C SER A 115 -11.48 1.98 -16.76
N LYS A 116 -11.59 2.96 -17.68
CA LYS A 116 -12.87 3.43 -18.25
C LYS A 116 -13.52 2.45 -19.24
N ARG A 117 -13.31 1.14 -19.05
CA ARG A 117 -14.10 0.06 -19.67
C ARG A 117 -14.78 -0.76 -18.58
N LYS A 118 -15.76 -0.17 -17.90
CA LYS A 118 -17.14 -0.66 -17.78
C LYS A 118 -17.92 0.23 -16.82
#